data_AF-A0A3A0DFL9-F1
#
_entry.id   AF-A0A3A0DFL9-F1
#
_cell.length_a   1.000
_cell.length_b   1.000
_cell.length_c   1.000
_cell.angle_alpha   90.00
_cell.angle_beta   90.00
_cell.angle_gamma   90.00
#
_symmetry.space_group_name_H-M   'P 1'
#
loop_
_entity.id
_entity.type
_entity.pdbx_description
1 polymer ?
#
loop_
_entity_poly.entity_id
_entity_poly.type
_entity_poly.pdbx_seq_one_letter_code
_entity_poly.pdbx_strand_id
1 'polypeptide(L)'
;MCRRAGEAGRIPPQNDRGASRRHCGVATLLPRQRLVYADTIREHRYAVKYLVDTNVLSELTKPQPQPRVVEWLKFHNDDLVVNPVVRGELHFGILLLPPGRKRRQLLEWYRQGASRLRVVDFDAETGDHWATLLVELRHKGRAMPVKDSLIAASARQYNLVVATRNVDDYNAAGIRLVDPFTA
;
A
#
# COMPACT_ATOMS: atom_id res chain seq x y z
N MET A 1 -45.19 -19.56 -51.05
CA MET A 1 -44.19 -20.62 -51.37
C MET A 1 -43.58 -21.07 -50.05
N CYS A 2 -43.84 -22.32 -49.64
CA CYS A 2 -42.86 -23.44 -49.58
C CYS A 2 -41.83 -23.29 -48.44
N ARG A 3 -42.01 -23.98 -47.29
CA ARG A 3 -41.66 -25.39 -46.95
C ARG A 3 -40.14 -25.58 -46.72
N ARG A 4 -39.70 -25.99 -45.52
CA ARG A 4 -39.27 -27.37 -45.08
C ARG A 4 -38.08 -27.95 -45.88
N ALA A 5 -37.12 -28.71 -45.34
CA ALA A 5 -37.00 -29.48 -44.09
C ALA A 5 -35.59 -29.29 -43.44
N GLY A 6 -35.21 -29.89 -42.29
CA GLY A 6 -34.85 -31.31 -42.09
C GLY A 6 -33.34 -31.52 -42.36
N GLU A 7 -32.53 -32.27 -41.61
CA GLU A 7 -32.78 -33.40 -40.69
C GLU A 7 -31.71 -33.53 -39.59
N ALA A 8 -31.88 -34.51 -38.69
CA ALA A 8 -30.99 -34.80 -37.56
C ALA A 8 -29.81 -35.73 -37.91
N GLY A 9 -28.63 -35.47 -37.33
CA GLY A 9 -27.46 -36.36 -37.40
C GLY A 9 -27.16 -37.01 -36.04
N ARG A 10 -27.16 -38.35 -35.99
CA ARG A 10 -26.78 -39.14 -34.79
C ARG A 10 -25.26 -39.16 -34.60
N ILE A 11 -24.78 -39.09 -33.36
CA ILE A 11 -23.40 -39.42 -33.00
C ILE A 11 -23.37 -40.82 -32.36
N PRO A 12 -22.59 -41.79 -32.88
CA PRO A 12 -22.41 -43.10 -32.27
C PRO A 12 -21.30 -43.08 -31.18
N PRO A 13 -21.36 -43.95 -30.17
CA PRO A 13 -20.31 -44.05 -29.15
C PRO A 13 -19.09 -44.84 -29.66
N GLN A 14 -17.88 -44.48 -29.22
CA GLN A 14 -16.68 -45.29 -29.44
C GLN A 14 -15.97 -45.64 -28.12
N ASN A 15 -16.20 -46.90 -27.73
CA ASN A 15 -15.39 -47.81 -26.90
C ASN A 15 -14.26 -47.26 -25.99
N ASP A 16 -14.39 -47.57 -24.70
CA ASP A 16 -13.26 -47.92 -23.83
C ASP A 16 -12.49 -49.13 -24.37
N ARG A 17 -11.15 -49.05 -24.45
CA ARG A 17 -10.16 -50.06 -23.96
C ARG A 17 -8.78 -49.39 -23.83
N GLY A 18 -8.14 -49.43 -22.66
CA GLY A 18 -6.78 -48.88 -22.54
C GLY A 18 -6.17 -48.72 -21.15
N ALA A 19 -6.40 -49.64 -20.21
CA ALA A 19 -5.74 -49.56 -18.90
C ALA A 19 -4.24 -49.92 -18.99
N SER A 20 -3.34 -48.94 -18.84
CA SER A 20 -1.93 -49.23 -18.53
C SER A 20 -1.20 -48.07 -17.83
N ARG A 21 -0.77 -48.36 -16.59
CA ARG A 21 0.47 -47.87 -15.94
C ARG A 21 0.66 -46.36 -15.77
N ARG A 22 0.33 -45.95 -14.54
CA ARG A 22 1.00 -44.91 -13.74
C ARG A 22 2.41 -44.56 -14.26
N HIS A 23 2.62 -43.29 -14.59
CA HIS A 23 3.92 -42.65 -14.42
C HIS A 23 3.69 -41.39 -13.59
N CYS A 24 4.27 -41.39 -12.38
CA CYS A 24 4.33 -40.19 -11.56
C CYS A 24 5.33 -39.25 -12.24
N GLY A 25 4.82 -38.30 -13.02
CA GLY A 25 5.63 -37.25 -13.63
C GLY A 25 6.28 -36.43 -12.52
N VAL A 26 7.56 -36.70 -12.25
CA VAL A 26 8.36 -35.98 -11.27
C VAL A 26 8.26 -34.49 -11.61
N ALA A 27 7.70 -33.70 -10.70
CA ALA A 27 7.66 -32.26 -10.86
C ALA A 27 9.11 -31.76 -10.94
N THR A 28 9.50 -31.33 -12.14
CA THR A 28 10.89 -30.94 -12.45
C THR A 28 11.34 -29.88 -11.46
N LEU A 29 12.36 -30.20 -10.65
CA LEU A 29 12.95 -29.25 -9.72
C LEU A 29 13.46 -28.04 -10.50
N LEU A 30 12.75 -26.91 -10.36
CA LEU A 30 13.30 -25.62 -10.79
C LEU A 30 14.57 -25.36 -9.98
N PRO A 31 15.69 -24.98 -10.62
CA PRO A 31 16.92 -24.72 -9.90
C PRO A 31 16.71 -23.53 -8.96
N ARG A 32 16.91 -23.76 -7.65
CA ARG A 32 17.03 -22.70 -6.65
C ARG A 32 18.28 -21.87 -6.93
N GLN A 33 18.20 -20.95 -7.90
CA GLN A 33 19.22 -19.94 -8.09
C GLN A 33 19.24 -19.05 -6.84
N ARG A 34 20.36 -19.13 -6.14
CA ARG A 34 20.59 -18.48 -4.85
C ARG A 34 20.70 -16.97 -5.12
N LEU A 35 19.64 -16.20 -4.84
CA LEU A 35 19.77 -14.74 -4.81
C LEU A 35 20.91 -14.38 -3.86
N VAL A 36 21.80 -13.50 -4.32
CA VAL A 36 22.82 -12.91 -3.48
C VAL A 36 22.11 -11.98 -2.51
N TYR A 37 21.99 -12.40 -1.25
CA TYR A 37 21.59 -11.51 -0.18
C TYR A 37 22.69 -10.47 -0.01
N ALA A 38 22.41 -9.23 -0.39
CA ALA A 38 23.16 -8.10 0.14
C ALA A 38 22.81 -7.97 1.62
N ASP A 39 23.81 -7.88 2.49
CA ASP A 39 23.61 -7.72 3.92
C ASP A 39 22.92 -6.38 4.23
N THR A 40 21.59 -6.38 4.30
CA THR A 40 20.82 -5.21 4.71
C THR A 40 21.08 -4.97 6.20
N ILE A 41 21.98 -4.04 6.48
CA ILE A 41 22.38 -3.58 7.81
C ILE A 41 21.13 -3.22 8.62
N ARG A 42 20.74 -4.11 9.55
CA ARG A 42 19.61 -3.90 10.45
C ARG A 42 20.06 -3.19 11.72
N GLU A 43 19.75 -1.91 11.84
CA GLU A 43 19.60 -1.27 13.14
C GLU A 43 18.23 -0.60 13.29
N HIS A 44 17.50 -1.02 14.33
CA HIS A 44 16.21 -0.46 14.72
C HIS A 44 16.41 0.99 15.24
N ARG A 45 16.46 1.98 14.35
CA ARG A 45 16.80 3.37 14.72
C ARG A 45 15.77 4.45 14.37
N TYR A 46 14.53 4.06 14.07
CA TYR A 46 13.41 4.98 14.23
C TYR A 46 13.02 5.05 15.71
N ALA A 47 13.53 6.05 16.43
CA ALA A 47 13.02 6.46 17.75
C ALA A 47 11.61 7.12 17.66
N VAL A 48 10.87 6.79 16.60
CA VAL A 48 9.80 7.59 16.00
C VAL A 48 8.50 6.84 16.17
N LYS A 49 7.47 7.51 16.69
CA LYS A 49 6.21 6.83 17.02
C LYS A 49 5.19 6.85 15.89
N TYR A 50 5.23 7.86 15.02
CA TYR A 50 4.14 8.14 14.09
C TYR A 50 4.56 8.15 12.62
N LEU A 51 3.93 7.31 11.81
CA LEU A 51 3.90 7.42 10.35
C LEU A 51 2.73 8.33 9.98
N VAL A 52 3.00 9.50 9.43
CA VAL A 52 1.97 10.50 9.13
C VAL A 52 1.44 10.33 7.71
N ASP A 53 0.12 10.27 7.57
CA ASP A 53 -0.60 10.19 6.30
C ASP A 53 -0.66 11.56 5.58
N THR A 54 -0.76 11.52 4.24
CA THR A 54 -0.95 12.67 3.34
C THR A 54 -2.11 13.57 3.82
N ASN A 55 -3.21 12.99 4.33
CA ASN A 55 -4.37 13.79 4.76
C ASN A 55 -4.08 14.67 6.00
N VAL A 56 -3.19 14.25 6.90
CA VAL A 56 -2.80 15.02 8.08
C VAL A 56 -1.80 16.11 7.69
N LEU A 57 -0.77 15.78 6.89
CA LEU A 57 0.25 16.75 6.47
C LEU A 57 -0.32 17.84 5.56
N SER A 58 -1.28 17.50 4.69
CA SER A 58 -1.93 18.48 3.81
C SER A 58 -2.84 19.46 4.56
N GLU A 59 -3.22 19.19 5.81
CA GLU A 59 -3.96 20.14 6.67
C GLU A 59 -3.20 21.47 6.79
N LEU A 60 -1.88 21.42 6.98
CA LEU A 60 -0.99 22.60 7.07
C LEU A 60 -1.03 23.52 5.83
N THR A 61 -1.58 23.05 4.71
CA THR A 61 -1.66 23.80 3.45
C THR A 61 -3.03 24.46 3.21
N LYS A 62 -4.00 24.21 4.08
CA LYS A 62 -5.36 24.75 3.95
C LYS A 62 -5.39 26.24 4.36
N PRO A 63 -6.28 27.06 3.77
CA PRO A 63 -6.45 28.46 4.19
C PRO A 63 -6.89 28.63 5.65
N GLN A 64 -7.60 27.63 6.18
CA GLN A 64 -8.06 27.55 7.57
C GLN A 64 -7.79 26.11 8.05
N PRO A 65 -6.57 25.83 8.57
CA PRO A 65 -6.23 24.52 9.09
C PRO A 65 -6.88 24.30 10.46
N GLN A 66 -7.28 23.08 10.80
CA GLN A 66 -7.82 22.77 12.13
C GLN A 66 -6.72 22.93 13.20
N PRO A 67 -6.86 23.84 14.20
CA PRO A 67 -5.77 24.20 15.11
C PRO A 67 -5.14 23.01 15.85
N ARG A 68 -5.98 22.10 16.36
CA ARG A 68 -5.55 20.84 16.99
C ARG A 68 -4.57 20.05 16.13
N VAL A 69 -4.82 19.89 14.83
CA VAL A 69 -3.94 19.10 13.95
C VAL A 69 -2.58 19.78 13.79
N VAL A 70 -2.58 21.12 13.71
CA VAL A 70 -1.36 21.93 13.68
C VAL A 70 -0.57 21.80 14.99
N GLU A 71 -1.25 21.81 16.13
CA GLU A 71 -0.66 21.66 17.46
C GLU A 71 -0.11 20.24 17.67
N TRP A 72 -0.87 19.21 17.29
CA TRP A 72 -0.46 17.81 17.35
C TRP A 72 0.80 17.54 16.51
N LEU A 73 0.86 18.07 15.27
CA LEU A 73 2.02 17.96 14.39
C LEU A 73 3.25 18.69 14.95
N LYS A 74 3.06 19.85 15.57
CA LYS A 74 4.16 20.59 16.24
C LYS A 74 4.68 19.83 17.46
N PHE A 75 3.79 19.34 18.32
CA PHE A 75 4.14 18.63 19.54
C PHE A 75 4.91 17.33 19.26
N HIS A 76 4.50 16.59 18.22
CA HIS A 76 5.14 15.33 17.83
C HIS A 76 6.24 15.47 16.78
N ASN A 77 6.68 16.67 16.40
CA ASN A 77 7.58 16.93 15.26
C ASN A 77 8.79 15.96 15.18
N ASP A 78 9.44 15.74 16.33
CA ASP A 78 10.65 14.91 16.43
C ASP A 78 10.35 13.40 16.49
N ASP A 79 9.07 13.05 16.60
CA ASP A 79 8.45 11.71 16.61
C ASP A 79 7.67 11.41 15.30
N LEU A 80 7.83 12.22 14.23
CA LEU A 80 7.20 11.98 12.91
C LEU A 80 8.15 11.33 11.86
N VAL A 81 7.61 10.41 11.06
CA VAL A 81 8.14 9.94 9.77
C VAL A 81 7.01 9.91 8.72
N VAL A 82 7.40 9.80 7.45
CA VAL A 82 6.51 9.44 6.33
C VAL A 82 7.06 8.23 5.60
N ASN A 83 6.26 7.53 4.79
CA ASN A 83 6.81 6.61 3.79
C ASN A 83 6.99 7.31 2.42
N PRO A 84 7.68 6.68 1.45
CA PRO A 84 7.88 7.27 0.12
C PRO A 84 6.57 7.56 -0.64
N VAL A 85 5.50 6.79 -0.38
CA VAL A 85 4.18 6.99 -0.99
C VAL A 85 3.60 8.34 -0.57
N VAL A 86 3.49 8.61 0.73
CA VAL A 86 2.98 9.91 1.27
C VAL A 86 3.79 11.10 0.72
N ARG A 87 5.12 11.00 0.73
CA ARG A 87 6.00 12.05 0.19
C ARG A 87 5.76 12.28 -1.31
N GLY A 88 5.57 11.19 -2.06
CA GLY A 88 5.22 11.22 -3.48
C GLY A 88 3.85 11.85 -3.73
N GLU A 89 2.83 11.52 -2.93
CA GLU A 89 1.49 12.10 -3.05
C GLU A 89 1.45 13.61 -2.81
N LEU A 90 2.10 14.08 -1.74
CA LEU A 90 2.23 15.52 -1.46
C LEU A 90 2.87 16.24 -2.66
N HIS A 91 3.97 15.70 -3.18
CA HIS A 91 4.66 16.31 -4.33
C HIS A 91 3.81 16.27 -5.60
N PHE A 92 3.17 15.13 -5.89
CA PHE A 92 2.27 14.95 -7.04
C PHE A 92 1.11 15.95 -7.01
N GLY A 93 0.41 16.09 -5.88
CA GLY A 93 -0.70 17.03 -5.74
C GLY A 93 -0.30 18.49 -5.99
N ILE A 94 0.94 18.86 -5.65
CA ILE A 94 1.49 20.19 -5.94
C ILE A 94 1.85 20.35 -7.42
N LEU A 95 2.43 19.32 -8.05
CA LEU A 95 2.80 19.34 -9.47
C LEU A 95 1.58 19.33 -10.41
N LEU A 96 0.46 18.73 -9.99
CA LEU A 96 -0.80 18.69 -10.73
C LEU A 96 -1.44 20.08 -10.88
N LEU A 97 -1.12 21.04 -10.02
CA LEU A 97 -1.62 22.41 -10.12
C LEU A 97 -1.06 23.14 -11.35
N PRO A 98 -1.84 23.99 -12.02
CA PRO A 98 -1.32 24.84 -13.09
C PRO A 98 -0.23 25.80 -12.55
N PRO A 99 0.72 26.23 -13.40
CA PRO A 99 1.71 27.24 -13.03
C PRO A 99 1.04 28.51 -12.49
N GLY A 100 1.41 28.96 -11.29
CA GLY A 100 0.77 30.10 -10.65
C GLY A 100 1.20 30.32 -9.20
N ARG A 101 0.62 31.34 -8.54
CA ARG A 101 0.96 31.73 -7.16
C ARG A 101 0.81 30.56 -6.18
N LYS A 102 -0.32 29.85 -6.20
CA LYS A 102 -0.60 28.71 -5.31
C LYS A 102 0.44 27.59 -5.44
N ARG A 103 0.77 27.16 -6.67
CA ARG A 103 1.79 26.14 -6.91
C ARG A 103 3.17 26.55 -6.41
N ARG A 104 3.59 27.81 -6.62
CA ARG A 104 4.87 28.31 -6.09
C ARG A 104 4.90 28.29 -4.56
N GLN A 105 3.84 28.76 -3.90
CA GLN A 105 3.75 28.76 -2.43
C GLN A 105 3.81 27.34 -1.85
N LEU A 106 3.10 26.38 -2.45
CA LEU A 106 3.10 24.99 -1.98
C LEU A 106 4.42 24.26 -2.28
N LEU A 107 5.08 24.53 -3.41
CA LEU A 107 6.43 24.00 -3.68
C LEU A 107 7.43 24.47 -2.63
N GLU A 108 7.34 25.71 -2.17
CA GLU A 108 8.27 26.24 -1.18
C GLU A 108 7.96 25.76 0.25
N TRP A 109 6.68 25.66 0.62
CA TRP A 109 6.25 24.93 1.83
C TRP A 109 6.80 23.49 1.83
N TYR A 110 6.71 22.80 0.71
CA TYR A 110 7.24 21.44 0.57
C TYR A 110 8.76 21.41 0.76
N ARG A 111 9.53 22.29 0.08
CA ARG A 111 11.01 22.36 0.20
C ARG A 111 11.52 22.74 1.59
N GLN A 112 10.77 23.60 2.30
CA GLN A 112 11.16 24.10 3.61
C GLN A 112 10.78 23.14 4.75
N GLY A 113 9.65 22.44 4.63
CA GLY A 113 9.14 21.50 5.63
C GLY A 113 9.03 20.06 5.12
N ALA A 114 7.95 19.75 4.40
CA ALA A 114 7.53 18.37 4.14
C ALA A 114 8.58 17.49 3.43
N SER A 115 9.45 18.05 2.58
CA SER A 115 10.50 17.32 1.89
C SER A 115 11.65 16.89 2.81
N ARG A 116 11.74 17.47 4.01
CA ARG A 116 12.78 17.25 5.03
C ARG A 116 12.33 16.29 6.14
N LEU A 117 11.05 15.90 6.17
CA LEU A 117 10.57 14.84 7.05
C LEU A 117 11.36 13.56 6.79
N ARG A 118 11.71 12.84 7.86
CA ARG A 118 12.36 11.53 7.76
C ARG A 118 11.44 10.58 6.98
N VAL A 119 12.03 9.89 6.01
CA VAL A 119 11.33 8.90 5.20
C VAL A 119 11.76 7.52 5.70
N VAL A 120 10.81 6.63 5.98
CA VAL A 120 11.14 5.23 6.23
C VAL A 120 11.53 4.54 4.92
N ASP A 121 12.41 3.55 5.01
CA ASP A 121 12.77 2.77 3.82
C ASP A 121 11.54 2.02 3.26
N PHE A 122 11.65 1.65 1.99
CA PHE A 122 10.63 0.88 1.27
C PHE A 122 11.35 -0.15 0.41
N ASP A 123 11.33 -1.41 0.84
CA ASP A 123 12.19 -2.47 0.34
C ASP A 123 11.43 -3.78 0.10
N ALA A 124 12.16 -4.87 -0.10
CA ALA A 124 11.58 -6.20 -0.29
C ALA A 124 10.82 -6.70 0.96
N GLU A 125 11.28 -6.37 2.17
CA GLU A 125 10.61 -6.72 3.42
C GLU A 125 9.31 -5.92 3.57
N THR A 126 9.27 -4.66 3.14
CA THR A 126 8.00 -3.92 2.99
C THR A 126 7.03 -4.62 2.03
N GLY A 127 7.55 -5.18 0.94
CA GLY A 127 6.78 -5.97 -0.04
C GLY A 127 6.17 -7.24 0.57
N ASP A 128 6.93 -7.98 1.36
CA ASP A 128 6.44 -9.20 2.05
C ASP A 128 5.38 -8.87 3.12
N HIS A 129 5.57 -7.78 3.86
CA HIS A 129 4.56 -7.25 4.79
C HIS A 129 3.28 -6.82 4.06
N TRP A 130 3.40 -6.19 2.89
CA TRP A 130 2.26 -5.77 2.07
C TRP A 130 1.48 -6.96 1.50
N ALA A 131 2.17 -7.96 0.96
CA ALA A 131 1.55 -9.18 0.45
C ALA A 131 0.78 -9.92 1.56
N THR A 132 1.39 -10.06 2.74
CA THR A 132 0.76 -10.66 3.93
C THR A 132 -0.50 -9.89 4.34
N LEU A 133 -0.41 -8.56 4.42
CA LEU A 133 -1.54 -7.69 4.77
C LEU A 133 -2.71 -7.84 3.80
N LEU A 134 -2.46 -7.87 2.48
CA LEU A 134 -3.52 -8.00 1.49
C LEU A 134 -4.21 -9.37 1.55
N VAL A 135 -3.47 -10.45 1.85
CA VAL A 135 -4.05 -11.79 2.06
C VAL A 135 -4.93 -11.82 3.31
N GLU A 136 -4.46 -11.25 4.43
CA GLU A 136 -5.24 -11.13 5.67
C GLU A 136 -6.54 -10.33 5.48
N LEU A 137 -6.48 -9.20 4.78
CA LEU A 137 -7.66 -8.39 4.43
C LEU A 137 -8.63 -9.18 3.54
N ARG A 138 -8.11 -9.87 2.51
CA ARG A 138 -8.93 -10.68 1.59
C ARG A 138 -9.65 -11.82 2.30
N HIS A 139 -9.00 -12.50 3.24
CA HIS A 139 -9.63 -13.53 4.07
C HIS A 139 -10.74 -12.98 4.99
N LYS A 140 -10.65 -11.70 5.39
CA LYS A 140 -11.71 -10.98 6.12
C LYS A 140 -12.81 -10.41 5.21
N GLY A 141 -12.78 -10.67 3.89
CA GLY A 141 -13.73 -10.08 2.93
C GLY A 141 -13.55 -8.57 2.75
N ARG A 142 -12.37 -8.03 3.07
CA ARG A 142 -12.02 -6.61 2.95
C ARG A 142 -11.03 -6.39 1.82
N ALA A 143 -11.04 -5.16 1.30
CA ALA A 143 -9.99 -4.62 0.44
C ALA A 143 -9.56 -3.26 1.02
N MET A 144 -8.34 -2.83 0.71
CA MET A 144 -7.78 -1.53 1.09
C MET A 144 -7.16 -0.91 -0.16
N PRO A 145 -7.22 0.42 -0.36
CA PRO A 145 -6.58 1.04 -1.51
C PRO A 145 -5.07 0.74 -1.55
N VAL A 146 -4.50 0.65 -2.75
CA VAL A 146 -3.08 0.26 -2.93
C VAL A 146 -2.16 1.19 -2.13
N LYS A 147 -2.40 2.50 -2.14
CA LYS A 147 -1.56 3.47 -1.43
C LYS A 147 -1.63 3.30 0.08
N ASP A 148 -2.83 3.22 0.64
CA ASP A 148 -3.05 3.06 2.08
C ASP A 148 -2.51 1.70 2.57
N SER A 149 -2.66 0.63 1.77
CA SER A 149 -2.09 -0.68 2.13
C SER A 149 -0.56 -0.68 2.10
N LEU A 150 0.09 0.11 1.23
CA LEU A 150 1.56 0.29 1.25
C LEU A 150 2.01 1.10 2.48
N ILE A 151 1.23 2.09 2.91
CA ILE A 151 1.46 2.84 4.16
C ILE A 151 1.30 1.92 5.38
N ALA A 152 0.23 1.12 5.41
CA ALA A 152 -0.02 0.12 6.46
C ALA A 152 1.08 -0.95 6.52
N ALA A 153 1.60 -1.39 5.38
CA ALA A 153 2.74 -2.32 5.32
C ALA A 153 4.00 -1.73 5.95
N SER A 154 4.35 -0.48 5.60
CA SER A 154 5.46 0.24 6.23
C SER A 154 5.26 0.38 7.74
N ALA A 155 4.05 0.74 8.18
CA ALA A 155 3.74 0.85 9.61
C ALA A 155 3.86 -0.48 10.37
N ARG A 156 3.50 -1.60 9.71
CA ARG A 156 3.66 -2.96 10.26
C ARG A 156 5.12 -3.38 10.38
N GLN A 157 5.93 -3.13 9.35
CA GLN A 157 7.37 -3.45 9.34
C GLN A 157 8.13 -2.71 10.44
N TYR A 158 7.96 -1.39 10.54
CA TYR A 158 8.69 -0.55 11.49
C TYR A 158 7.99 -0.38 12.85
N ASN A 159 6.90 -1.10 13.09
CA ASN A 159 6.09 -1.03 14.30
C ASN A 159 5.71 0.42 14.69
N LEU A 160 5.12 1.15 13.74
CA LEU A 160 4.70 2.55 13.88
C LEU A 160 3.18 2.66 14.15
N VAL A 161 2.77 3.79 14.71
CA VAL A 161 1.36 4.21 14.75
C VAL A 161 1.08 5.06 13.50
N VAL A 162 0.02 4.79 12.76
CA VAL A 162 -0.37 5.68 11.65
C VAL A 162 -1.18 6.85 12.19
N ALA A 163 -0.75 8.07 11.88
CA ALA A 163 -1.52 9.28 12.12
C ALA A 163 -2.35 9.60 10.87
N THR A 164 -3.66 9.38 10.94
CA THR A 164 -4.58 9.52 9.80
C THR A 164 -6.00 9.82 10.25
N ARG A 165 -6.75 10.55 9.40
CA ARG A 165 -8.20 10.70 9.54
C ARG A 165 -8.99 9.50 9.01
N ASN A 166 -8.39 8.66 8.16
CA ASN A 166 -9.06 7.55 7.47
C ASN A 166 -9.08 6.27 8.32
N VAL A 167 -9.63 6.34 9.54
CA VAL A 167 -9.43 5.30 10.56
C VAL A 167 -9.95 3.90 10.18
N ASP A 168 -11.04 3.80 9.41
CA ASP A 168 -11.72 2.53 9.16
C ASP A 168 -10.89 1.50 8.39
N ASP A 169 -10.20 1.93 7.33
CA ASP A 169 -9.39 1.04 6.49
C ASP A 169 -8.19 0.48 7.25
N TYR A 170 -7.51 1.33 8.02
CA TYR A 170 -6.36 0.94 8.83
C TYR A 170 -6.77 0.10 10.06
N ASN A 171 -7.95 0.34 10.64
CA ASN A 171 -8.52 -0.53 11.68
C ASN A 171 -8.81 -1.94 11.14
N ALA A 172 -9.37 -2.07 9.93
CA ALA A 172 -9.58 -3.38 9.29
C ALA A 172 -8.26 -4.13 9.02
N ALA A 173 -7.20 -3.37 8.71
CA ALA A 173 -5.82 -3.84 8.57
C ALA A 173 -5.12 -4.18 9.91
N GLY A 174 -5.71 -3.86 11.07
CA GLY A 174 -5.12 -4.12 12.39
C GLY A 174 -3.93 -3.23 12.74
N ILE A 175 -3.82 -2.06 12.10
CA ILE A 175 -2.74 -1.10 12.32
C ILE A 175 -3.06 -0.24 13.56
N ARG A 176 -2.04 0.13 14.35
CA ARG A 176 -2.22 1.07 15.47
C ARG A 176 -2.42 2.48 14.92
N LEU A 177 -3.41 3.20 15.46
CA LEU A 177 -3.85 4.49 14.94
C LEU A 177 -3.82 5.61 15.97
N VAL A 178 -3.69 6.83 15.47
CA VAL A 178 -4.12 8.07 16.10
C VAL A 178 -4.83 8.91 15.05
N ASP A 179 -5.95 9.54 15.41
CA ASP A 179 -6.58 10.57 14.58
C ASP A 179 -6.36 11.95 15.21
N PRO A 180 -5.42 12.77 14.68
CA PRO A 180 -5.21 14.13 15.12
C PRO A 180 -6.43 15.04 14.94
N PHE A 181 -7.45 14.63 14.19
CA PHE A 181 -8.70 15.39 14.03
C PHE A 181 -9.71 15.13 15.16
N THR A 182 -9.47 14.15 16.05
CA THR A 182 -10.36 13.84 17.20
C THR A 182 -9.64 13.64 18.55
N ALA A 183 -8.33 13.42 18.56
CA ALA A 183 -7.49 13.32 19.77
C ALA A 183 -7.49 14.61 20.63
#